data_AF-A0A2T5BA44-F1
#
_entry.id   AF-A0A2T5BA44-F1
#
_cell.length_a   1.000
_cell.length_b   1.000
_cell.length_c   1.000
_cell.angle_alpha   90.00
_cell.angle_beta   90.00
_cell.angle_gamma   90.00
#
_symmetry.space_group_name_H-M   'P 1'
#
loop_
_entity.id
_entity.type
_entity.pdbx_description
1 polymer ?
#
loop_
_entity_poly.entity_id
_entity_poly.type
_entity_poly.pdbx_seq_one_letter_code
_entity_poly.pdbx_strand_id
1 'polypeptide(L)'
;MASPMRAFSDLWDAARARRAAAGGSVTLLRVQAETGVPVATLSDWRSGHHLPRDADRFLEVVRLLCHWAELPPPNVREWIQLVETTNGTRASRVSSNATDTPLWTTSMVGLGERLSMGFAAAHVEVDALCLTGQSLALAAARPLQDIHARRILPKQVSVRVLVPSRATALAYPVSVEADPAIDDLLHRRWLVQRNSHAQSLRTAMLSLRSSHGIDVDVLFRAVPFTPVMELYLINNSEALFSYCMAVRRAEEIEAQPQEFIDVMTELSLQRRFASDETDSADRTFVEQSHLWFNAIWETVATDVVLQ
;
A
#
# COMPACT_ATOMS: atom_id res chain seq x y z
N MET A 1 -29.91 23.33 3.32
CA MET A 1 -29.84 22.42 2.16
C MET A 1 -29.69 20.99 2.69
N ALA A 2 -30.35 20.01 2.07
CA ALA A 2 -30.19 18.61 2.49
C ALA A 2 -28.74 18.15 2.23
N SER A 3 -28.20 17.30 3.11
CA SER A 3 -26.87 16.70 2.90
C SER A 3 -26.85 15.88 1.59
N PRO A 4 -25.75 15.89 0.81
CA PRO A 4 -25.65 15.10 -0.41
C PRO A 4 -25.96 13.63 -0.23
N MET A 5 -25.52 13.06 0.89
CA MET A 5 -25.75 11.66 1.18
C MET A 5 -27.20 11.39 1.57
N ARG A 6 -27.88 12.37 2.17
CA ARG A 6 -29.32 12.31 2.41
C ARG A 6 -30.10 12.39 1.10
N ALA A 7 -29.77 13.35 0.23
CA ALA A 7 -30.38 13.46 -1.09
C ALA A 7 -30.12 12.20 -1.95
N PHE A 8 -28.93 11.61 -1.86
CA PHE A 8 -28.58 10.36 -2.52
C PHE A 8 -29.35 9.16 -1.96
N SER A 9 -29.47 9.06 -0.63
CA SER A 9 -30.27 8.01 0.02
C SER A 9 -31.75 8.12 -0.35
N ASP A 10 -32.30 9.34 -0.34
CA ASP A 10 -33.69 9.59 -0.71
C ASP A 10 -33.95 9.20 -2.19
N LEU A 11 -33.01 9.51 -3.09
CA LEU A 11 -33.07 9.10 -4.49
C LEU A 11 -32.97 7.57 -4.65
N TRP A 12 -32.09 6.93 -3.86
CA TRP A 12 -31.95 5.48 -3.84
C TRP A 12 -33.24 4.78 -3.41
N ASP A 13 -33.89 5.29 -2.37
CA ASP A 13 -35.15 4.77 -1.86
C ASP A 13 -36.31 5.01 -2.84
N ALA A 14 -36.34 6.16 -3.51
CA ALA A 14 -37.31 6.46 -4.57
C ALA A 14 -37.18 5.47 -5.76
N ALA A 15 -35.95 5.23 -6.23
CA ALA A 15 -35.68 4.26 -7.29
C ALA A 15 -36.09 2.84 -6.87
N ARG A 16 -35.82 2.45 -5.63
CA ARG A 16 -36.23 1.15 -5.08
C ARG A 16 -37.75 1.01 -5.05
N ALA A 17 -38.47 2.01 -4.54
CA ALA A 17 -39.92 2.00 -4.46
C ALA A 17 -40.56 1.89 -5.85
N ARG A 18 -40.06 2.68 -6.82
CA ARG A 18 -40.58 2.68 -8.19
C ARG A 18 -40.35 1.37 -8.92
N ARG A 19 -39.16 0.77 -8.80
CA ARG A 19 -38.88 -0.55 -9.40
C ARG A 19 -39.66 -1.66 -8.72
N ALA A 20 -39.84 -1.62 -7.40
CA ALA A 20 -40.65 -2.61 -6.69
C ALA A 20 -42.10 -2.62 -7.21
N ALA A 21 -42.69 -1.44 -7.46
CA ALA A 21 -44.01 -1.32 -8.07
C ALA A 21 -44.08 -1.86 -9.52
N ALA A 22 -42.96 -1.92 -10.23
CA ALA A 22 -42.83 -2.48 -11.58
C ALA A 22 -42.35 -3.96 -11.59
N GLY A 23 -42.33 -4.63 -10.44
CA GLY A 23 -41.90 -6.04 -10.32
C GLY A 23 -40.39 -6.27 -10.34
N GLY A 24 -39.57 -5.23 -10.17
CA GLY A 24 -38.11 -5.30 -10.14
C GLY A 24 -37.49 -4.91 -8.81
N SER A 25 -36.18 -5.16 -8.63
CA SER A 25 -35.43 -4.80 -7.42
C SER A 25 -34.23 -3.89 -7.72
N VAL A 26 -33.97 -2.93 -6.83
CA VAL A 26 -32.74 -2.12 -6.79
C VAL A 26 -31.79 -2.74 -5.75
N THR A 27 -30.81 -3.51 -6.22
CA THR A 27 -29.74 -4.11 -5.40
C THR A 27 -28.39 -3.49 -5.75
N LEU A 28 -27.44 -3.50 -4.81
CA LEU A 28 -26.08 -2.98 -5.02
C LEU A 28 -25.38 -3.68 -6.19
N LEU A 29 -25.54 -5.01 -6.31
CA LEU A 29 -25.00 -5.81 -7.42
C LEU A 29 -25.54 -5.39 -8.79
N ARG A 30 -26.82 -4.99 -8.85
CA ARG A 30 -27.42 -4.53 -10.10
C ARG A 30 -26.92 -3.15 -10.50
N VAL A 31 -26.74 -2.25 -9.53
CA VAL A 31 -26.14 -0.93 -9.79
C VAL A 31 -24.69 -1.10 -10.25
N GLN A 32 -23.92 -1.98 -9.61
CA GLN A 32 -22.57 -2.32 -10.06
C GLN A 32 -22.54 -2.84 -11.50
N ALA A 33 -23.45 -3.73 -11.88
CA ALA A 33 -23.48 -4.29 -13.24
C ALA A 33 -23.73 -3.22 -14.32
N GLU A 34 -24.44 -2.15 -13.98
CA GLU A 34 -24.86 -1.10 -14.93
C GLU A 34 -23.89 0.08 -14.96
N THR A 35 -23.15 0.33 -13.87
CA THR A 35 -22.23 1.48 -13.76
C THR A 35 -20.76 1.09 -13.58
N GLY A 36 -20.46 -0.19 -13.35
CA GLY A 36 -19.11 -0.66 -13.03
C GLY A 36 -18.59 -0.24 -11.64
N VAL A 37 -19.38 0.49 -10.84
CA VAL A 37 -18.95 0.95 -9.51
C VAL A 37 -19.01 -0.22 -8.51
N PRO A 38 -17.93 -0.52 -7.75
CA PRO A 38 -17.90 -1.65 -6.83
C PRO A 38 -18.99 -1.61 -5.76
N VAL A 39 -19.54 -2.77 -5.39
CA VAL A 39 -20.58 -2.90 -4.33
C VAL A 39 -20.16 -2.27 -3.00
N ALA A 40 -18.90 -2.38 -2.60
CA ALA A 40 -18.41 -1.76 -1.37
C ALA A 40 -18.58 -0.23 -1.41
N THR A 41 -18.13 0.39 -2.51
CA THR A 41 -18.28 1.83 -2.75
C THR A 41 -19.75 2.28 -2.79
N LEU A 42 -20.61 1.51 -3.45
CA LEU A 42 -22.06 1.78 -3.49
C LEU A 42 -22.72 1.65 -2.10
N SER A 43 -22.28 0.66 -1.31
CA SER A 43 -22.75 0.44 0.06
C SER A 43 -22.36 1.62 0.96
N ASP A 44 -21.12 2.09 0.85
CA ASP A 44 -20.59 3.22 1.61
C ASP A 44 -21.31 4.53 1.28
N TRP A 45 -21.61 4.76 0.00
CA TRP A 45 -22.40 5.91 -0.42
C TRP A 45 -23.84 5.80 0.10
N ARG A 46 -24.51 4.66 -0.07
CA ARG A 46 -25.88 4.49 0.42
C ARG A 46 -26.00 4.69 1.94
N SER A 47 -24.99 4.28 2.68
CA SER A 47 -24.96 4.38 4.15
C SER A 47 -24.46 5.75 4.66
N GLY A 48 -23.96 6.61 3.77
CA GLY A 48 -23.49 7.95 4.10
C GLY A 48 -22.17 8.00 4.89
N HIS A 49 -21.46 6.87 4.99
CA HIS A 49 -20.17 6.81 5.70
C HIS A 49 -19.09 7.61 4.97
N HIS A 50 -19.12 7.61 3.64
CA HIS A 50 -18.14 8.31 2.80
C HIS A 50 -18.80 9.07 1.65
N LEU A 51 -18.32 10.31 1.43
CA LEU A 51 -18.69 11.09 0.25
C LEU A 51 -17.95 10.55 -0.99
N PRO A 52 -18.57 10.63 -2.18
CA PRO A 52 -17.90 10.26 -3.42
C PRO A 52 -16.68 11.15 -3.68
N ARG A 53 -15.53 10.52 -3.94
CA ARG A 53 -14.27 11.20 -4.29
C ARG A 53 -14.12 11.42 -5.80
N ASP A 54 -14.83 10.62 -6.59
CA ASP A 54 -14.89 10.70 -8.05
C ASP A 54 -16.30 11.15 -8.43
N ALA A 55 -16.42 12.42 -8.81
CA ALA A 55 -17.71 13.05 -9.11
C ALA A 55 -18.35 12.48 -10.38
N ASP A 56 -17.54 12.07 -11.36
CA ASP A 56 -18.04 11.55 -12.64
C ASP A 56 -18.68 10.17 -12.44
N ARG A 57 -18.00 9.26 -11.73
CA ARG A 57 -18.57 7.95 -11.36
C ARG A 57 -19.78 8.05 -10.44
N PHE A 58 -19.80 9.04 -9.57
CA PHE A 58 -20.97 9.29 -8.73
C PHE A 58 -22.18 9.74 -9.56
N LEU A 59 -21.95 10.67 -10.51
CA LEU A 59 -23.00 11.17 -11.40
C LEU A 59 -23.57 10.08 -12.31
N GLU A 60 -22.77 9.10 -12.74
CA GLU A 60 -23.26 7.92 -13.46
C GLU A 60 -24.30 7.15 -12.64
N VAL A 61 -24.03 6.93 -11.36
CA VAL A 61 -24.96 6.26 -10.44
C VAL A 61 -26.20 7.11 -10.19
N VAL A 62 -26.05 8.42 -9.98
CA VAL A 62 -27.19 9.34 -9.80
C VAL A 62 -28.09 9.35 -11.03
N ARG A 63 -27.53 9.41 -12.25
CA ARG A 63 -28.29 9.36 -13.51
C ARG A 63 -29.07 8.06 -13.64
N LEU A 64 -28.43 6.93 -13.32
CA LEU A 64 -29.08 5.62 -13.35
C LEU A 64 -30.24 5.55 -12.36
N LEU A 65 -30.07 6.05 -11.15
CA LEU A 65 -31.13 6.05 -10.13
C LEU A 65 -32.28 6.99 -10.50
N CYS A 66 -32.00 8.19 -11.05
CA CYS A 66 -33.03 9.07 -11.60
C CYS A 66 -33.84 8.36 -12.70
N HIS A 67 -33.16 7.66 -13.62
CA HIS A 67 -33.82 6.89 -14.67
C HIS A 67 -34.73 5.79 -14.08
N TRP A 68 -34.26 5.03 -13.09
CA TRP A 68 -35.06 3.98 -12.43
C TRP A 68 -36.19 4.51 -11.55
N ALA A 69 -36.04 5.72 -11.02
CA ALA A 69 -37.10 6.43 -10.31
C ALA A 69 -38.09 7.13 -11.24
N GLU A 70 -37.85 7.13 -12.56
CA GLU A 70 -38.60 7.91 -13.56
C GLU A 70 -38.63 9.41 -13.26
N LEU A 71 -37.55 9.92 -12.67
CA LEU A 71 -37.35 11.34 -12.41
C LEU A 71 -36.61 12.00 -13.59
N PRO A 72 -36.74 13.32 -13.76
CA PRO A 72 -35.95 14.05 -14.75
C PRO A 72 -34.44 13.84 -14.51
N PRO A 73 -33.61 13.94 -15.55
CA PRO A 73 -32.17 13.78 -15.41
C PRO A 73 -31.62 14.77 -14.38
N PRO A 74 -30.63 14.36 -13.57
CA PRO A 74 -30.14 15.17 -12.47
C PRO A 74 -29.47 16.45 -12.99
N ASN A 75 -29.68 17.56 -12.28
CA ASN A 75 -28.90 18.78 -12.55
C ASN A 75 -27.45 18.55 -12.09
N VAL A 76 -26.57 18.29 -13.06
CA VAL A 76 -25.16 17.96 -12.83
C VAL A 76 -24.45 19.00 -11.96
N ARG A 77 -24.72 20.29 -12.20
CA ARG A 77 -24.09 21.39 -11.46
C ARG A 77 -24.50 21.39 -9.99
N GLU A 78 -25.76 21.12 -9.69
CA GLU A 78 -26.25 21.06 -8.31
C GLU A 78 -25.63 19.89 -7.54
N TRP A 79 -25.52 18.71 -8.15
CA TRP A 79 -24.93 17.53 -7.51
C TRP A 79 -23.42 17.70 -7.26
N ILE A 80 -22.68 18.31 -8.19
CA ILE A 80 -21.25 18.64 -8.01
C ILE A 80 -21.10 19.65 -6.87
N GLN A 81 -21.86 20.75 -6.89
CA GLN A 81 -21.82 21.77 -5.82
C GLN A 81 -22.20 21.18 -4.45
N LEU A 82 -23.14 20.25 -4.38
CA LEU A 82 -23.53 19.59 -3.13
C LEU A 82 -22.35 18.81 -2.53
N VAL A 83 -21.65 18.02 -3.36
CA VAL A 83 -20.47 17.23 -2.96
C VAL A 83 -19.32 18.14 -2.53
N GLU A 84 -19.03 19.19 -3.31
CA GLU A 84 -17.96 20.15 -3.03
C GLU A 84 -18.23 20.99 -1.77
N THR A 85 -19.46 21.50 -1.59
CA THR A 85 -19.83 22.30 -0.41
C THR A 85 -19.76 21.46 0.87
N THR A 86 -20.06 20.16 0.80
CA THR A 86 -19.99 19.25 1.95
C THR A 86 -18.54 18.90 2.31
N ASN A 87 -17.66 18.78 1.31
CA ASN A 87 -16.21 18.69 1.53
C ASN A 87 -15.66 19.99 2.16
N GLY A 88 -16.10 21.17 1.69
CA GLY A 88 -15.67 22.46 2.22
C GLY A 88 -16.16 22.78 3.63
N THR A 89 -17.36 22.35 4.01
CA THR A 89 -17.94 22.60 5.35
C THR A 89 -17.28 21.73 6.44
N ARG A 90 -16.71 20.57 6.06
CA ARG A 90 -15.93 19.71 6.98
C ARG A 90 -14.53 20.26 7.23
N ALA A 91 -13.94 20.93 6.25
CA ALA A 91 -12.62 21.56 6.34
C ALA A 91 -12.56 22.70 7.38
N SER A 92 -13.66 23.42 7.63
CA SER A 92 -13.67 24.56 8.56
C SER A 92 -13.82 24.21 10.04
N ARG A 93 -14.19 22.96 10.39
CA ARG A 93 -14.37 22.51 11.79
C ARG A 93 -13.19 21.71 12.36
N VAL A 94 -12.20 21.36 11.55
CA VAL A 94 -11.04 20.54 11.96
C VAL A 94 -9.75 21.37 11.94
N SER A 95 -9.83 22.64 12.40
CA SER A 95 -8.65 23.49 12.57
C SER A 95 -8.20 23.49 14.03
N SER A 96 -7.56 22.40 14.46
CA SER A 96 -6.40 22.49 15.35
C SER A 96 -5.52 21.24 15.18
N ASN A 97 -4.51 21.39 14.33
CA ASN A 97 -3.29 20.59 14.19
C ASN A 97 -3.40 19.08 13.91
N ALA A 98 -3.91 18.72 12.73
CA ALA A 98 -3.52 17.47 12.06
C ALA A 98 -2.98 17.81 10.67
N THR A 99 -1.70 17.60 10.44
CA THR A 99 -1.06 17.72 9.13
C THR A 99 -1.75 16.72 8.19
N ASP A 100 -2.39 17.22 7.14
CA ASP A 100 -3.10 16.43 6.11
C ASP A 100 -2.07 15.60 5.33
N THR A 101 -1.65 14.48 5.93
CA THR A 101 -0.71 13.55 5.33
C THR A 101 -1.50 12.73 4.32
N PRO A 102 -1.13 12.74 3.03
CA PRO A 102 -1.87 12.01 2.02
C PRO A 102 -1.95 10.53 2.40
N LEU A 103 -3.16 9.95 2.33
CA LEU A 103 -3.44 8.55 2.70
C LEU A 103 -2.55 7.54 1.93
N TRP A 104 -2.06 7.95 0.76
CA TRP A 104 -1.13 7.20 -0.07
C TRP A 104 0.07 8.09 -0.39
N THR A 105 1.27 7.54 -0.23
CA THR A 105 2.52 8.20 -0.60
C THR A 105 3.31 7.27 -1.50
N THR A 106 4.23 7.83 -2.30
CA THR A 106 5.20 7.01 -3.03
C THR A 106 6.01 6.19 -2.03
N SER A 107 6.11 4.87 -2.24
CA SER A 107 6.72 3.93 -1.28
C SER A 107 8.12 4.35 -0.83
N MET A 108 8.96 4.86 -1.73
CA MET A 108 10.30 5.33 -1.37
C MET A 108 10.29 6.53 -0.43
N VAL A 109 9.35 7.47 -0.63
CA VAL A 109 9.24 8.67 0.19
C VAL A 109 8.66 8.33 1.56
N GLY A 110 7.54 7.60 1.57
CA GLY A 110 6.86 7.18 2.81
C GLY A 110 7.77 6.34 3.70
N LEU A 111 8.43 5.32 3.15
CA LEU A 111 9.33 4.46 3.91
C LEU A 111 10.51 5.22 4.52
N GLY A 112 11.16 6.12 3.75
CA GLY A 112 12.31 6.90 4.23
C GLY A 112 11.97 7.81 5.40
N GLU A 113 10.83 8.50 5.32
CA GLU A 113 10.33 9.35 6.41
C GLU A 113 10.08 8.53 7.67
N ARG A 114 9.36 7.40 7.53
CA ARG A 114 8.96 6.60 8.69
C ARG A 114 10.11 5.85 9.33
N LEU A 115 11.08 5.35 8.55
CA LEU A 115 12.31 4.80 9.12
C LEU A 115 13.09 5.88 9.88
N SER A 116 13.19 7.10 9.35
CA SER A 116 13.87 8.20 10.05
C SER A 116 13.22 8.50 11.40
N MET A 117 11.88 8.50 11.47
CA MET A 117 11.15 8.68 12.72
C MET A 117 11.31 7.48 13.68
N GLY A 118 11.20 6.26 13.17
CA GLY A 118 11.33 5.03 13.96
C GLY A 118 12.72 4.88 14.59
N PHE A 119 13.78 5.27 13.88
CA PHE A 119 15.16 5.19 14.36
C PHE A 119 15.49 6.19 15.48
N ALA A 120 14.61 7.16 15.77
CA ALA A 120 14.76 8.04 16.92
C ALA A 120 14.45 7.35 18.25
N ALA A 121 13.84 6.15 18.24
CA ALA A 121 13.58 5.36 19.44
C ALA A 121 14.87 4.77 20.03
N ALA A 122 14.86 4.51 21.34
CA ALA A 122 16.01 3.86 22.00
C ALA A 122 16.18 2.40 21.56
N HIS A 123 15.09 1.70 21.25
CA HIS A 123 15.09 0.35 20.70
C HIS A 123 14.33 0.41 19.38
N VAL A 124 15.01 0.05 18.30
CA VAL A 124 14.48 0.11 16.96
C VAL A 124 14.23 -1.32 16.48
N GLU A 125 13.03 -1.60 15.99
CA GLU A 125 12.67 -2.88 15.38
C GLU A 125 12.11 -2.62 13.99
N VAL A 126 12.65 -3.32 12.99
CA VAL A 126 12.18 -3.26 11.60
C VAL A 126 12.00 -4.67 11.06
N ASP A 127 10.77 -5.00 10.70
CA ASP A 127 10.45 -6.23 9.98
C ASP A 127 10.04 -5.90 8.55
N ALA A 128 10.57 -6.61 7.57
CA ALA A 128 10.31 -6.31 6.16
C ALA A 128 10.03 -7.56 5.33
N LEU A 129 9.00 -7.52 4.50
CA LEU A 129 8.78 -8.44 3.38
C LEU A 129 8.96 -7.66 2.08
N CYS A 130 9.88 -8.09 1.23
CA CYS A 130 10.16 -7.40 -0.03
C CYS A 130 10.73 -8.35 -1.10
N LEU A 131 10.63 -7.94 -2.37
CA LEU A 131 11.13 -8.75 -3.50
C LEU A 131 12.66 -8.74 -3.59
N THR A 132 13.28 -7.56 -3.48
CA THR A 132 14.73 -7.36 -3.61
C THR A 132 15.36 -6.70 -2.39
N GLY A 133 14.59 -6.00 -1.56
CA GLY A 133 15.11 -5.17 -0.47
C GLY A 133 15.68 -3.82 -0.91
N GLN A 134 15.56 -3.45 -2.19
CA GLN A 134 16.06 -2.18 -2.73
C GLN A 134 15.53 -0.96 -1.97
N SER A 135 14.20 -0.85 -1.85
CA SER A 135 13.54 0.28 -1.18
C SER A 135 14.02 0.44 0.26
N LEU A 136 14.13 -0.66 1.00
CA LEU A 136 14.63 -0.69 2.38
C LEU A 136 16.09 -0.23 2.46
N ALA A 137 16.97 -0.77 1.61
CA ALA A 137 18.38 -0.41 1.59
C ALA A 137 18.58 1.09 1.30
N LEU A 138 17.81 1.66 0.37
CA LEU A 138 17.85 3.09 0.06
C LEU A 138 17.28 3.95 1.19
N ALA A 139 16.10 3.59 1.71
CA ALA A 139 15.41 4.36 2.75
C ALA A 139 16.18 4.36 4.08
N ALA A 140 16.90 3.29 4.39
CA ALA A 140 17.75 3.19 5.58
C ALA A 140 18.94 4.18 5.57
N ALA A 141 19.35 4.69 4.40
CA ALA A 141 20.50 5.58 4.32
C ALA A 141 20.34 6.85 5.18
N ARG A 142 19.12 7.41 5.25
CA ARG A 142 18.86 8.63 6.01
C ARG A 142 19.00 8.47 7.53
N PRO A 143 18.31 7.54 8.20
CA PRO A 143 18.51 7.34 9.64
C PRO A 143 19.95 6.97 9.98
N LEU A 144 20.63 6.19 9.13
CA LEU A 144 22.05 5.89 9.32
C LEU A 144 22.93 7.15 9.29
N GLN A 145 22.69 8.07 8.36
CA GLN A 145 23.39 9.36 8.33
C GLN A 145 23.11 10.20 9.58
N ASP A 146 21.86 10.19 10.07
CA ASP A 146 21.49 10.92 11.29
C ASP A 146 22.16 10.33 12.54
N ILE A 147 22.37 9.02 12.60
CA ILE A 147 23.17 8.36 13.64
C ILE A 147 24.64 8.78 13.55
N HIS A 148 25.24 8.75 12.36
CA HIS A 148 26.64 9.17 12.16
C HIS A 148 26.86 10.64 12.52
N ALA A 149 25.87 11.49 12.26
CA ALA A 149 25.86 12.88 12.67
C ALA A 149 25.54 13.09 14.17
N ARG A 150 25.30 12.01 14.92
CA ARG A 150 24.87 12.01 16.33
C ARG A 150 23.61 12.85 16.59
N ARG A 151 22.73 12.96 15.60
CA ARG A 151 21.41 13.60 15.75
C ARG A 151 20.42 12.69 16.45
N ILE A 152 20.56 11.38 16.25
CA ILE A 152 19.83 10.32 16.96
C ILE A 152 20.83 9.27 17.44
N LEU A 153 20.51 8.61 18.56
CA LEU A 153 21.40 7.68 19.25
C LEU A 153 20.60 6.49 19.80
N PRO A 154 20.10 5.59 18.93
CA PRO A 154 19.44 4.38 19.38
C PRO A 154 20.44 3.52 20.15
N LYS A 155 19.96 2.76 21.14
CA LYS A 155 20.78 1.81 21.90
C LYS A 155 20.82 0.45 21.22
N GLN A 156 19.72 0.08 20.58
CA GLN A 156 19.56 -1.19 19.89
C GLN A 156 18.82 -1.01 18.56
N VAL A 157 19.22 -1.76 17.54
CA VAL A 157 18.55 -1.85 16.23
C VAL A 157 18.45 -3.31 15.82
N SER A 158 17.22 -3.81 15.68
CA SER A 158 16.93 -5.18 15.23
C SER A 158 16.20 -5.13 13.90
N VAL A 159 16.74 -5.79 12.88
CA VAL A 159 16.17 -5.80 11.53
C VAL A 159 15.98 -7.25 11.05
N ARG A 160 14.76 -7.62 10.71
CA ARG A 160 14.42 -8.93 10.12
C ARG A 160 13.84 -8.74 8.73
N VAL A 161 14.39 -9.45 7.75
CA VAL A 161 13.97 -9.29 6.35
C VAL A 161 13.60 -10.65 5.75
N LEU A 162 12.37 -10.75 5.25
CA LEU A 162 11.86 -11.84 4.43
C LEU A 162 12.02 -11.47 2.94
N VAL A 163 12.76 -12.30 2.22
CA VAL A 163 12.95 -12.18 0.76
C VAL A 163 12.70 -13.53 0.08
N PRO A 164 12.36 -13.58 -1.22
CA PRO A 164 12.17 -14.86 -1.90
C PRO A 164 13.45 -15.70 -1.84
N SER A 165 13.28 -17.02 -1.70
CA SER A 165 14.35 -18.00 -1.87
C SER A 165 14.98 -17.88 -3.25
N ARG A 166 16.27 -18.21 -3.34
CA ARG A 166 16.98 -18.23 -4.63
C ARG A 166 16.43 -19.28 -5.61
N ALA A 167 15.70 -20.27 -5.09
CA ALA A 167 15.10 -21.35 -5.86
C ALA A 167 13.60 -21.13 -6.13
N THR A 168 13.03 -20.00 -5.69
CA THR A 168 11.62 -19.68 -5.94
C THR A 168 11.40 -19.51 -7.45
N ALA A 169 10.41 -20.22 -8.00
CA ALA A 169 9.89 -19.91 -9.33
C ALA A 169 9.17 -18.55 -9.25
N LEU A 170 9.79 -17.52 -9.78
CA LEU A 170 9.31 -16.15 -9.63
C LEU A 170 8.06 -15.91 -10.48
N ALA A 171 7.10 -15.16 -9.92
CA ALA A 171 6.01 -14.57 -10.71
C ALA A 171 6.50 -13.34 -11.50
N TYR A 172 7.59 -12.73 -11.04
CA TYR A 172 8.33 -11.65 -11.69
C TYR A 172 9.73 -11.48 -11.06
N PRO A 173 10.74 -11.04 -11.83
CA PRO A 173 10.65 -10.75 -13.26
C PRO A 173 10.51 -12.02 -14.13
N VAL A 174 9.71 -11.94 -15.19
CA VAL A 174 9.49 -13.04 -16.16
C VAL A 174 9.38 -12.48 -17.59
N SER A 175 9.81 -13.24 -18.58
CA SER A 175 9.71 -12.91 -20.01
C SER A 175 8.25 -12.75 -20.43
N VAL A 176 7.97 -11.78 -21.30
CA VAL A 176 6.63 -11.61 -21.91
C VAL A 176 6.28 -12.80 -22.80
N GLU A 177 7.28 -13.39 -23.45
CA GLU A 177 7.11 -14.50 -24.40
C GLU A 177 7.22 -15.89 -23.74
N ALA A 178 7.41 -15.93 -22.42
CA ALA A 178 7.67 -17.17 -21.66
C ALA A 178 8.87 -17.97 -22.22
N ASP A 179 9.91 -17.27 -22.67
CA ASP A 179 11.18 -17.86 -23.11
C ASP A 179 12.00 -18.30 -21.87
N PRO A 180 12.27 -19.61 -21.70
CA PRO A 180 13.01 -20.12 -20.55
C PRO A 180 14.43 -19.56 -20.42
N ALA A 181 15.11 -19.29 -21.54
CA ALA A 181 16.47 -18.75 -21.50
C ALA A 181 16.49 -17.30 -21.01
N ILE A 182 15.46 -16.52 -21.38
CA ILE A 182 15.27 -15.15 -20.88
C ILE A 182 14.85 -15.19 -19.41
N ASP A 183 13.96 -16.11 -19.01
CA ASP A 183 13.56 -16.28 -17.61
C ASP A 183 14.77 -16.62 -16.72
N ASP A 184 15.63 -17.53 -17.15
CA ASP A 184 16.88 -17.87 -16.42
C ASP A 184 17.84 -16.67 -16.32
N LEU A 185 17.91 -15.84 -17.36
CA LEU A 185 18.70 -14.61 -17.35
C LEU A 185 18.12 -13.58 -16.36
N LEU A 186 16.81 -13.35 -16.39
CA LEU A 186 16.10 -12.45 -15.49
C LEU A 186 16.21 -12.91 -14.03
N HIS A 187 16.07 -14.21 -13.77
CA HIS A 187 16.22 -14.79 -12.44
C HIS A 187 17.63 -14.59 -11.88
N ARG A 188 18.67 -14.83 -12.69
CA ARG A 188 20.07 -14.56 -12.29
C ARG A 188 20.29 -13.09 -11.99
N ARG A 189 19.76 -12.18 -12.83
CA ARG A 189 19.87 -10.73 -12.62
C ARG A 189 19.18 -10.28 -11.34
N TRP A 190 17.94 -10.72 -11.11
CA TRP A 190 17.19 -10.48 -9.88
C TRP A 190 17.97 -10.97 -8.65
N LEU A 191 18.53 -12.17 -8.73
CA LEU A 191 19.28 -12.78 -7.62
C LEU A 191 20.51 -11.96 -7.23
N VAL A 192 21.24 -11.43 -8.22
CA VAL A 192 22.38 -10.52 -8.01
C VAL A 192 21.91 -9.23 -7.32
N GLN A 193 20.81 -8.63 -7.79
CA GLN A 193 20.26 -7.40 -7.19
C GLN A 193 19.82 -7.62 -5.75
N ARG A 194 19.01 -8.66 -5.50
CA ARG A 194 18.55 -9.05 -4.15
C ARG A 194 19.73 -9.22 -3.19
N ASN A 195 20.75 -9.98 -3.60
CA ASN A 195 21.93 -10.22 -2.77
C ASN A 195 22.72 -8.92 -2.51
N SER A 196 22.90 -8.08 -3.53
CA SER A 196 23.60 -6.79 -3.41
C SER A 196 22.91 -5.85 -2.42
N HIS A 197 21.58 -5.71 -2.51
CA HIS A 197 20.82 -4.85 -1.58
C HIS A 197 20.84 -5.39 -0.15
N ALA A 198 20.65 -6.69 0.03
CA ALA A 198 20.73 -7.33 1.35
C ALA A 198 22.13 -7.15 1.99
N GLN A 199 23.19 -7.36 1.22
CA GLN A 199 24.56 -7.21 1.71
C GLN A 199 24.89 -5.74 2.03
N SER A 200 24.43 -4.81 1.19
CA SER A 200 24.60 -3.37 1.41
C SER A 200 23.93 -2.92 2.71
N LEU A 201 22.66 -3.32 2.92
CA LEU A 201 21.92 -3.02 4.15
C LEU A 201 22.61 -3.62 5.39
N ARG A 202 22.97 -4.92 5.33
CA ARG A 202 23.67 -5.61 6.43
C ARG A 202 24.96 -4.90 6.80
N THR A 203 25.79 -4.58 5.81
CA THR A 203 27.08 -3.92 6.02
C THR A 203 26.89 -2.53 6.63
N ALA A 204 25.95 -1.74 6.10
CA ALA A 204 25.70 -0.39 6.57
C ALA A 204 25.21 -0.38 8.04
N MET A 205 24.30 -1.28 8.40
CA MET A 205 23.77 -1.42 9.76
C MET A 205 24.83 -1.93 10.76
N LEU A 206 25.55 -3.00 10.41
CA LEU A 206 26.57 -3.57 11.30
C LEU A 206 27.74 -2.61 11.57
N SER A 207 28.01 -1.67 10.65
CA SER A 207 29.04 -0.64 10.85
C SER A 207 28.78 0.24 12.09
N LEU A 208 27.51 0.39 12.51
CA LEU A 208 27.12 1.13 13.70
C LEU A 208 27.63 0.49 15.00
N ARG A 209 27.77 -0.84 15.04
CA ARG A 209 28.30 -1.54 16.23
C ARG A 209 29.70 -1.03 16.57
N SER A 210 30.59 -1.01 15.57
CA SER A 210 31.97 -0.58 15.76
C SER A 210 32.14 0.93 15.90
N SER A 211 31.33 1.72 15.20
CA SER A 211 31.50 3.18 15.15
C SER A 211 30.78 3.93 16.28
N HIS A 212 29.66 3.39 16.79
CA HIS A 212 28.79 4.08 17.75
C HIS A 212 28.45 3.24 18.99
N GLY A 213 28.88 1.97 19.06
CA GLY A 213 28.60 1.09 20.20
C GLY A 213 27.14 0.67 20.32
N ILE A 214 26.39 0.73 19.21
CA ILE A 214 24.96 0.36 19.15
C ILE A 214 24.87 -1.17 19.03
N ASP A 215 23.95 -1.80 19.76
CA ASP A 215 23.64 -3.23 19.57
C ASP A 215 22.80 -3.40 18.29
N VAL A 216 23.30 -4.08 17.26
CA VAL A 216 22.62 -4.12 15.94
C VAL A 216 22.47 -5.52 15.40
N ASP A 217 21.28 -6.11 15.40
CA ASP A 217 21.04 -7.41 14.76
C ASP A 217 20.38 -7.26 13.38
N VAL A 218 20.86 -8.01 12.39
CA VAL A 218 20.31 -8.00 11.03
C VAL A 218 20.23 -9.43 10.50
N LEU A 219 19.00 -9.91 10.34
CA LEU A 219 18.67 -11.27 9.93
C LEU A 219 17.87 -11.27 8.63
N PHE A 220 18.18 -12.24 7.78
CA PHE A 220 17.47 -12.46 6.52
C PHE A 220 16.97 -13.90 6.49
N ARG A 221 15.68 -14.10 6.20
CA ARG A 221 15.07 -15.41 5.94
C ARG A 221 14.39 -15.46 4.57
N ALA A 222 14.40 -16.65 3.97
CA ALA A 222 13.94 -16.93 2.62
C ALA A 222 12.52 -17.46 2.64
N VAL A 223 11.62 -16.90 1.84
CA VAL A 223 10.25 -17.39 1.65
C VAL A 223 10.10 -18.15 0.31
N PRO A 224 9.24 -19.19 0.24
CA PRO A 224 9.06 -20.01 -0.96
C PRO A 224 8.06 -19.42 -1.95
N PHE A 225 7.82 -18.10 -1.91
CA PHE A 225 6.86 -17.42 -2.77
C PHE A 225 7.41 -16.08 -3.25
N THR A 226 6.80 -15.56 -4.33
CA THR A 226 7.04 -14.20 -4.81
C THR A 226 6.12 -13.24 -4.04
N PRO A 227 6.65 -12.27 -3.26
CA PRO A 227 5.83 -11.29 -2.55
C PRO A 227 4.97 -10.50 -3.52
N VAL A 228 3.65 -10.50 -3.30
CA VAL A 228 2.66 -9.70 -4.06
C VAL A 228 2.37 -8.34 -3.43
N MET A 229 2.97 -8.11 -2.26
CA MET A 229 2.98 -6.85 -1.53
C MET A 229 4.37 -6.64 -0.92
N GLU A 230 4.71 -5.38 -0.65
CA GLU A 230 5.74 -5.06 0.33
C GLU A 230 5.07 -4.68 1.65
N LEU A 231 5.66 -5.16 2.75
CA LEU A 231 5.21 -4.87 4.10
C LEU A 231 6.44 -4.47 4.92
N TYR A 232 6.37 -3.31 5.56
CA TYR A 232 7.38 -2.83 6.50
C TYR A 232 6.71 -2.55 7.84
N LEU A 233 7.18 -3.21 8.89
CA LEU A 233 6.72 -2.99 10.26
C LEU A 233 7.81 -2.27 11.03
N ILE A 234 7.45 -1.22 11.76
CA ILE A 234 8.40 -0.36 12.47
C ILE A 234 7.97 -0.24 13.93
N ASN A 235 8.87 -0.62 14.86
CA ASN A 235 8.76 -0.49 16.31
C ASN A 235 7.45 -1.03 16.92
N ASN A 236 6.86 -2.07 16.32
CA ASN A 236 5.56 -2.64 16.69
C ASN A 236 4.37 -1.67 16.68
N SER A 237 4.56 -0.46 16.15
CA SER A 237 3.55 0.60 16.18
C SER A 237 3.04 0.98 14.80
N GLU A 238 3.76 0.62 13.75
CA GLU A 238 3.46 1.08 12.39
C GLU A 238 3.61 -0.05 11.38
N ALA A 239 2.68 -0.09 10.43
CA ALA A 239 2.77 -0.93 9.26
C ALA A 239 2.66 -0.07 8.01
N LEU A 240 3.58 -0.28 7.07
CA LEU A 240 3.56 0.34 5.76
C LEU A 240 3.36 -0.73 4.71
N PHE A 241 2.29 -0.60 3.95
CA PHE A 241 1.85 -1.62 3.00
C PHE A 241 1.78 -1.05 1.59
N SER A 242 2.36 -1.74 0.62
CA SER A 242 2.25 -1.39 -0.80
C SER A 242 2.02 -2.65 -1.65
N TYR A 243 1.27 -2.49 -2.75
CA TYR A 243 1.11 -3.57 -3.71
C TYR A 243 2.27 -3.60 -4.69
N CYS A 244 2.74 -4.80 -5.02
CA CYS A 244 3.73 -5.00 -6.07
C CYS A 244 3.03 -4.92 -7.44
N MET A 245 3.03 -3.73 -8.03
CA MET A 245 2.36 -3.48 -9.32
C MET A 245 3.22 -4.00 -10.48
N ALA A 246 2.77 -5.09 -11.10
CA ALA A 246 3.43 -5.69 -12.25
C ALA A 246 3.19 -4.84 -13.51
N VAL A 247 4.28 -4.55 -14.23
CA VAL A 247 4.28 -3.73 -15.44
C VAL A 247 5.15 -4.39 -16.51
N ARG A 248 4.82 -4.14 -17.78
CA ARG A 248 5.65 -4.54 -18.91
C ARG A 248 6.79 -3.54 -19.06
N ARG A 249 8.02 -4.05 -19.17
CA ARG A 249 9.25 -3.27 -19.33
C ARG A 249 10.02 -3.77 -20.54
N ALA A 250 10.78 -2.88 -21.14
CA ALA A 250 11.77 -3.20 -22.15
C ALA A 250 13.11 -2.62 -21.69
N GLU A 251 14.14 -3.47 -21.56
CA GLU A 251 15.49 -3.02 -21.22
C GLU A 251 16.52 -3.74 -22.07
N GLU A 252 17.66 -3.10 -22.29
CA GLU A 252 18.80 -3.76 -22.90
C GLU A 252 19.47 -4.68 -21.88
N ILE A 253 19.39 -5.99 -22.12
CA ILE A 253 20.03 -7.03 -21.31
C ILE A 253 20.97 -7.82 -22.24
N GLU A 254 22.25 -7.91 -21.88
CA GLU A 254 23.29 -8.54 -22.72
C GLU A 254 23.33 -7.97 -24.16
N ALA A 255 23.22 -6.64 -24.28
CA ALA A 255 23.22 -5.91 -25.55
C ALA A 255 22.06 -6.25 -26.50
N GLN A 256 20.97 -6.81 -25.97
CA GLN A 256 19.73 -7.07 -26.71
C GLN A 256 18.53 -6.48 -25.97
N PRO A 257 17.57 -5.84 -26.66
CA PRO A 257 16.34 -5.40 -26.03
C PRO A 257 15.51 -6.62 -25.61
N GLN A 258 15.23 -6.73 -24.31
CA GLN A 258 14.39 -7.78 -23.74
C GLN A 258 13.12 -7.17 -23.16
N GLU A 259 11.97 -7.76 -23.51
CA GLU A 259 10.68 -7.40 -22.95
C GLU A 259 10.25 -8.39 -21.87
N PHE A 260 9.97 -7.87 -20.67
CA PHE A 260 9.66 -8.69 -19.50
C PHE A 260 8.64 -7.99 -18.61
N ILE A 261 7.97 -8.77 -17.77
CA ILE A 261 7.06 -8.29 -16.72
C ILE A 261 7.87 -8.23 -15.43
N ASP A 262 7.83 -7.09 -14.76
CA ASP A 262 8.51 -6.86 -13.48
C ASP A 262 7.70 -5.91 -12.60
N VAL A 263 8.07 -5.76 -11.34
CA VAL A 263 7.39 -4.85 -10.40
C VAL A 263 8.21 -3.61 -10.13
N MET A 264 7.56 -2.45 -10.26
CA MET A 264 8.18 -1.17 -9.94
C MET A 264 7.84 -0.75 -8.50
N THR A 265 8.70 -1.15 -7.57
CA THR A 265 8.56 -0.78 -6.15
C THR A 265 8.81 0.71 -5.90
N GLU A 266 9.57 1.38 -6.77
CA GLU A 266 9.88 2.82 -6.68
C GLU A 266 8.68 3.72 -6.96
N LEU A 267 7.75 3.25 -7.81
CA LEU A 267 6.54 3.98 -8.21
C LEU A 267 5.28 3.46 -7.53
N SER A 268 5.40 2.43 -6.68
CA SER A 268 4.25 1.91 -5.95
C SER A 268 3.75 2.91 -4.91
N LEU A 269 2.44 2.89 -4.67
CA LEU A 269 1.82 3.65 -3.60
C LEU A 269 1.80 2.81 -2.33
N GLN A 270 2.17 3.45 -1.23
CA GLN A 270 2.19 2.88 0.09
C GLN A 270 1.16 3.58 0.98
N ARG A 271 0.41 2.77 1.73
CA ARG A 271 -0.45 3.25 2.81
C ARG A 271 0.24 2.97 4.14
N ARG A 272 0.18 3.97 5.01
CA ARG A 272 0.58 3.87 6.41
C ARG A 272 -0.62 3.45 7.25
N PHE A 273 -0.34 2.59 8.23
CA PHE A 273 -1.24 2.22 9.32
C PHE A 273 -0.48 2.41 10.63
N ALA A 274 -1.13 2.95 11.65
CA ALA A 274 -0.52 3.24 12.94
C ALA A 274 -1.39 2.74 14.11
N SER A 275 -0.74 2.19 15.14
CA SER A 275 -1.42 1.59 16.29
C SER A 275 -1.98 2.60 17.29
N ASP A 276 -1.44 3.82 17.28
CA ASP A 276 -1.75 4.92 18.20
C ASP A 276 -2.85 5.86 17.67
N GLU A 277 -3.28 5.68 16.42
CA GLU A 277 -4.41 6.40 15.86
C GLU A 277 -5.74 5.91 16.48
N THR A 278 -6.71 6.82 16.60
CA THR A 278 -8.04 6.52 17.16
C THR A 278 -8.88 5.57 16.29
N ASP A 279 -8.39 5.21 15.09
CA ASP A 279 -9.02 4.22 14.23
C ASP A 279 -8.67 2.80 14.67
N SER A 280 -9.68 2.09 15.17
CA SER A 280 -9.56 0.68 15.54
C SER A 280 -9.12 -0.24 14.39
N ALA A 281 -9.39 0.13 13.13
CA ALA A 281 -9.03 -0.65 11.96
C ALA A 281 -7.53 -0.64 11.69
N ASP A 282 -6.88 0.53 11.79
CA ASP A 282 -5.45 0.69 11.56
C ASP A 282 -4.63 -0.07 12.62
N ARG A 283 -5.02 0.04 13.90
CA ARG A 283 -4.42 -0.77 14.96
C ARG A 283 -4.57 -2.27 14.71
N THR A 284 -5.76 -2.71 14.32
CA THR A 284 -5.99 -4.13 13.99
C THR A 284 -5.11 -4.58 12.83
N PHE A 285 -4.92 -3.75 11.81
CA PHE A 285 -4.06 -4.06 10.67
C PHE A 285 -2.60 -4.23 11.09
N VAL A 286 -2.07 -3.33 11.94
CA VAL A 286 -0.70 -3.43 12.48
C VAL A 286 -0.55 -4.75 13.25
N GLU A 287 -1.45 -5.03 14.19
CA GLU A 287 -1.42 -6.25 15.00
C GLU A 287 -1.47 -7.52 14.14
N GLN A 288 -2.39 -7.61 13.19
CA GLN A 288 -2.50 -8.76 12.29
C GLN A 288 -1.27 -8.91 11.38
N SER A 289 -0.66 -7.80 10.95
CA SER A 289 0.54 -7.82 10.12
C SER A 289 1.75 -8.36 10.89
N HIS A 290 1.90 -8.01 12.18
CA HIS A 290 2.93 -8.61 13.05
C HIS A 290 2.70 -10.09 13.29
N LEU A 291 1.46 -10.49 13.57
CA LEU A 291 1.11 -11.91 13.74
C LEU A 291 1.43 -12.71 12.48
N TRP A 292 1.06 -12.18 11.31
CA TRP A 292 1.35 -12.81 10.03
C TRP A 292 2.86 -12.89 9.76
N PHE A 293 3.60 -11.80 9.95
CA PHE A 293 5.05 -11.78 9.73
C PHE A 293 5.76 -12.80 10.62
N ASN A 294 5.45 -12.81 11.92
CA ASN A 294 6.04 -13.74 12.87
C ASN A 294 5.69 -15.20 12.55
N ALA A 295 4.44 -15.46 12.14
CA ALA A 295 4.05 -16.80 11.72
C ALA A 295 4.88 -17.29 10.53
N ILE A 296 5.04 -16.46 9.49
CA ILE A 296 5.88 -16.81 8.33
C ILE A 296 7.35 -16.98 8.75
N TRP A 297 7.87 -16.03 9.53
CA TRP A 297 9.24 -16.03 10.01
C TRP A 297 9.59 -17.33 10.72
N GLU A 298 8.75 -17.80 11.65
CA GLU A 298 9.05 -18.98 12.47
C GLU A 298 8.67 -20.33 11.87
N THR A 299 7.90 -20.36 10.78
CA THR A 299 7.40 -21.63 10.22
C THR A 299 7.86 -21.91 8.80
N VAL A 300 7.60 -20.97 7.88
CA VAL A 300 7.79 -21.16 6.44
C VAL A 300 9.16 -20.65 5.99
N ALA A 301 9.70 -19.66 6.68
CA ALA A 301 10.93 -19.01 6.28
C ALA A 301 12.18 -19.84 6.67
N THR A 302 13.16 -19.88 5.78
CA THR A 302 14.42 -20.63 5.94
C THR A 302 15.62 -19.70 5.92
N ASP A 303 16.83 -20.18 6.24
CA ASP A 303 18.02 -19.33 6.19
C ASP A 303 18.32 -18.85 4.76
N VAL A 304 18.65 -17.56 4.61
CA VAL A 304 19.05 -17.00 3.30
C VAL A 304 20.52 -17.23 3.04
N VAL A 305 20.83 -17.79 1.86
CA VAL A 305 22.18 -17.77 1.31
C VAL A 305 22.38 -16.49 0.49
N LEU A 306 23.18 -15.57 1.02
CA LEU A 306 23.53 -14.27 0.39
C LEU A 306 24.76 -14.34 -0.53
N GLN A 307 25.14 -15.55 -0.98
CA GLN A 307 26.21 -15.78 -1.95
C GLN A 307 25.70 -15.63 -3.38
#